data_AF-A0A8T3PW67-F1
#
_entry.id   AF-A0A8T3PW67-F1
#
_cell.length_a   1.000
_cell.length_b   1.000
_cell.length_c   1.000
_cell.angle_alpha   90.00
_cell.angle_beta   90.00
_cell.angle_gamma   90.00
#
_symmetry.space_group_name_H-M   'P 1'
#
loop_
_entity.id
_entity.type
_entity.pdbx_description
1 polymer ?
#
loop_
_entity_poly.entity_id
_entity_poly.type
_entity_poly.pdbx_seq_one_letter_code
_entity_poly.pdbx_strand_id
1 'polypeptide(L)'
;MRNFRAAVVAAVLLLTACTGTQTTPSASPPASEASASPPPSTATPEPTPVPEVEVPLAVVTGFTNLKSDVSAGEVDAAVGAGTLVQPCEADAALTGCMPAAEIAQHVVANPTALALLPWHLVTAEVKVLPVDKADLFGSAEARSMPYPYTATVSADLGWEPYDASRIRTMISPGNMCHDRGPAHAALVVGHGWDWVFGGGTAVYNGFNPEGGLSTINVVPTGNEGAMGALLRSGDVTIAEIECPFVDDFTVNNGTIFSLDPATIPLIRDTYGADVIIFAANHPFDQGVEGFLESLEHFEVNGLPYAGAGRNLDEALEPATFEVNGLTFGFVGHNEIPGPIAAGPDSPGVAWLQEDHVIESVRRAREVADVVICVPQWWGGEEYHYDWRPSQREQQDLYFEAGCDHVLGQGTHYAGPMDLDVDDEGNARLTVMSSGNFLFGQGWSQDTQEGVVFELTFLDAELVQARMHPYVTRDQAQTNLTEPEGDGSYVLNRVFEHSAADLAD
;
A
#
# COMPACT_ATOMS: atom_id res chain seq x y z
N MET A 1 -28.18 40.85 -33.84
CA MET A 1 -29.48 41.50 -33.57
C MET A 1 -29.60 41.65 -32.05
N ARG A 2 -29.81 42.88 -31.55
CA ARG A 2 -30.52 43.32 -30.31
C ARG A 2 -30.36 42.49 -29.02
N ASN A 3 -30.19 43.02 -27.80
CA ASN A 3 -30.08 44.39 -27.24
C ASN A 3 -29.86 44.27 -25.71
N PHE A 4 -29.01 45.14 -25.14
CA PHE A 4 -29.17 45.98 -23.91
C PHE A 4 -29.92 45.43 -22.66
N ARG A 5 -29.45 45.61 -21.40
CA ARG A 5 -29.18 46.90 -20.70
C ARG A 5 -28.33 46.75 -19.42
N ALA A 6 -27.47 47.75 -19.20
CA ALA A 6 -26.87 48.14 -17.92
C ALA A 6 -27.81 49.05 -17.10
N ALA A 7 -27.55 49.19 -15.79
CA ALA A 7 -28.05 50.30 -14.97
C ALA A 7 -26.98 50.76 -13.96
N VAL A 8 -26.49 51.98 -14.20
CA VAL A 8 -25.70 52.82 -13.30
C VAL A 8 -26.67 53.82 -12.65
N VAL A 9 -26.51 54.11 -11.36
CA VAL A 9 -27.10 55.31 -10.73
C VAL A 9 -26.04 56.00 -9.87
N ALA A 10 -25.83 57.27 -10.19
CA ALA A 10 -25.05 58.25 -9.44
C ALA A 10 -25.95 59.44 -9.10
N ALA A 11 -25.75 60.07 -7.93
CA ALA A 11 -26.07 61.47 -7.58
C ALA A 11 -25.95 61.66 -6.05
N VAL A 12 -25.57 62.77 -5.43
CA VAL A 12 -25.13 64.13 -5.82
C VAL A 12 -24.52 64.79 -4.57
N LEU A 13 -23.51 65.64 -4.76
CA LEU A 13 -22.90 66.54 -3.77
C LEU A 13 -23.82 67.73 -3.40
N LEU A 14 -23.77 68.18 -2.14
CA LEU A 14 -24.18 69.53 -1.74
C LEU A 14 -23.16 70.12 -0.74
N LEU A 15 -22.47 71.16 -1.21
CA LEU A 15 -21.65 72.09 -0.44
C LEU A 15 -22.51 73.28 -0.03
N THR A 16 -22.46 73.68 1.24
CA THR A 16 -22.77 75.05 1.67
C THR A 16 -21.86 75.47 2.80
N ALA A 17 -21.06 76.50 2.56
CA ALA A 17 -20.27 77.24 3.53
C ALA A 17 -21.08 78.43 4.07
N CYS A 18 -20.90 78.79 5.35
CA CYS A 18 -21.15 80.14 5.87
C CYS A 18 -20.32 80.39 7.16
N THR A 19 -19.28 81.20 6.98
CA THR A 19 -18.78 82.31 7.83
C THR A 19 -19.12 82.38 9.33
N GLY A 20 -18.08 82.17 10.15
CA GLY A 20 -17.50 83.07 11.18
C GLY A 20 -18.37 83.85 12.17
N THR A 21 -18.01 83.76 13.47
CA THR A 21 -17.47 84.90 14.26
C THR A 21 -16.73 84.42 15.51
N GLN A 22 -15.57 85.03 15.75
CA GLN A 22 -14.75 84.97 16.96
C GLN A 22 -15.47 85.49 18.21
N THR A 23 -15.25 84.83 19.35
CA THR A 23 -15.10 85.49 20.66
C THR A 23 -14.20 84.66 21.58
N THR A 24 -13.15 85.27 22.10
CA THR A 24 -12.39 84.89 23.30
C THR A 24 -12.29 86.14 24.19
N PRO A 25 -11.94 86.06 25.48
CA PRO A 25 -12.18 85.02 26.49
C PRO A 25 -12.76 85.62 27.80
N SER A 26 -13.12 84.79 28.78
CA SER A 26 -13.22 85.21 30.18
C SER A 26 -12.47 84.24 31.08
N ALA A 27 -11.51 84.77 31.84
CA ALA A 27 -10.68 84.03 32.77
C ALA A 27 -11.45 83.64 34.03
N SER A 28 -11.25 82.39 34.47
CA SER A 28 -11.68 81.88 35.78
C SER A 28 -10.45 81.42 36.59
N PRO A 29 -10.52 81.45 37.93
CA PRO A 29 -9.36 81.53 38.83
C PRO A 29 -8.64 80.18 39.02
N PRO A 30 -7.40 80.18 39.57
CA PRO A 30 -6.57 78.98 39.62
C PRO A 30 -7.13 77.99 40.64
N ALA A 31 -7.36 76.75 40.18
CA ALA A 31 -7.67 75.62 41.04
C ALA A 31 -6.37 74.95 41.53
N SER A 32 -6.40 74.60 42.81
CA SER A 32 -5.39 73.89 43.60
C SER A 32 -4.66 72.77 42.86
N GLU A 33 -3.34 72.70 43.02
CA GLU A 33 -2.53 71.53 42.67
C GLU A 33 -3.11 70.29 43.38
N ALA A 34 -3.60 69.34 42.59
CA ALA A 34 -3.89 67.98 43.02
C ALA A 34 -2.75 67.10 42.52
N SER A 35 -2.18 66.32 43.43
CA SER A 35 -1.12 65.34 43.18
C SER A 35 -1.49 64.44 42.00
N ALA A 36 -0.66 64.44 40.95
CA ALA A 36 -0.82 63.56 39.81
C ALA A 36 -0.53 62.11 40.22
N SER A 37 -1.54 61.24 40.11
CA SER A 37 -1.32 59.79 40.12
C SER A 37 -0.56 59.38 38.86
N PRO A 38 0.35 58.39 38.93
CA PRO A 38 1.06 57.91 37.75
C PRO A 38 0.07 57.34 36.72
N PRO A 39 0.38 57.40 35.41
CA PRO A 39 -0.47 56.82 34.40
C PRO A 39 -0.62 55.30 34.68
N PRO A 40 -1.81 54.72 34.44
CA PRO A 40 -1.96 53.28 34.56
C PRO A 40 -0.97 52.62 33.61
N SER A 41 -0.18 51.69 34.15
CA SER A 41 0.67 50.80 33.36
C SER A 41 -0.18 50.22 32.25
N THR A 42 0.09 50.57 31.00
CA THR A 42 -0.45 49.85 29.84
C THR A 42 0.01 48.42 29.99
N ALA A 43 -0.88 47.54 30.44
CA ALA A 43 -0.64 46.12 30.42
C ALA A 43 -0.24 45.77 28.98
N THR A 44 0.98 45.29 28.81
CA THR A 44 1.39 44.63 27.56
C THR A 44 0.32 43.60 27.26
N PRO A 45 -0.32 43.60 26.07
CA PRO A 45 -1.30 42.58 25.75
C PRO A 45 -0.61 41.23 25.93
N GLU A 46 -1.19 40.40 26.81
CA GLU A 46 -0.75 39.04 27.00
C GLU A 46 -0.88 38.34 25.64
N PRO A 47 0.17 37.68 25.13
CA PRO A 47 0.07 37.00 23.84
C PRO A 47 -1.11 36.05 23.90
N THR A 48 -1.98 36.11 22.88
CA THR A 48 -3.08 35.15 22.77
C THR A 48 -2.46 33.76 22.76
N PRO A 49 -2.84 32.85 23.68
CA PRO A 49 -2.28 31.52 23.70
C PRO A 49 -2.56 30.86 22.34
N VAL A 50 -1.49 30.40 21.70
CA VAL A 50 -1.57 29.64 20.46
C VAL A 50 -2.33 28.35 20.77
N PRO A 51 -3.34 27.96 19.98
CA PRO A 51 -4.06 26.72 20.23
C PRO A 51 -3.10 25.53 20.18
N GLU A 52 -3.36 24.56 21.04
CA GLU A 52 -2.62 23.29 21.06
C GLU A 52 -3.40 22.24 20.25
N VAL A 53 -2.66 21.33 19.63
CA VAL A 53 -3.19 20.21 18.85
C VAL A 53 -2.62 18.91 19.43
N GLU A 54 -3.47 17.91 19.59
CA GLU A 54 -3.06 16.55 19.95
C GLU A 54 -2.75 15.76 18.67
N VAL A 55 -1.56 15.21 18.59
CA VAL A 55 -1.02 14.55 17.40
C VAL A 55 -0.46 13.19 17.81
N PRO A 56 -0.89 12.07 17.20
CA PRO A 56 -0.28 10.78 17.48
C PRO A 56 1.10 10.69 16.86
N LEU A 57 1.98 9.99 17.58
CA LEU A 57 3.36 9.74 17.17
C LEU A 57 3.49 8.25 16.82
N ALA A 58 3.60 7.94 15.54
CA ALA A 58 3.83 6.59 15.06
C ALA A 58 5.16 6.05 15.60
N VAL A 59 5.16 4.82 16.09
CA VAL A 59 6.38 4.09 16.43
C VAL A 59 6.98 3.55 15.13
N VAL A 60 8.19 3.99 14.78
CA VAL A 60 8.86 3.64 13.52
C VAL A 60 10.23 3.01 13.73
N THR A 61 10.64 2.19 12.76
CA THR A 61 11.97 1.59 12.66
C THR A 61 12.41 1.50 11.20
N GLY A 62 13.62 1.00 10.94
CA GLY A 62 14.14 0.86 9.58
C GLY A 62 13.29 -0.10 8.75
N PHE A 63 13.17 0.18 7.45
CA PHE A 63 12.35 -0.61 6.53
C PHE A 63 12.75 -2.10 6.49
N THR A 64 14.04 -2.41 6.59
CA THR A 64 14.57 -3.78 6.59
C THR A 64 14.58 -4.46 7.95
N ASN A 65 14.23 -3.75 9.02
CA ASN A 65 14.14 -4.36 10.34
C ASN A 65 13.03 -5.42 10.35
N LEU A 66 13.35 -6.66 10.75
CA LEU A 66 12.39 -7.76 10.73
C LEU A 66 11.29 -7.64 11.80
N LYS A 67 11.44 -6.73 12.76
CA LYS A 67 10.41 -6.47 13.77
C LYS A 67 9.07 -6.11 13.10
N SER A 68 8.01 -6.83 13.46
CA SER A 68 6.67 -6.71 12.88
C SER A 68 5.69 -5.98 13.77
N ASP A 69 5.88 -6.01 15.09
CA ASP A 69 5.09 -5.31 16.10
C ASP A 69 5.95 -4.88 17.30
N VAL A 70 5.36 -4.13 18.23
CA VAL A 70 6.00 -3.77 19.49
C VAL A 70 4.96 -3.65 20.60
N SER A 71 5.32 -3.99 21.83
CA SER A 71 4.46 -3.72 22.99
C SER A 71 4.68 -2.31 23.54
N ALA A 72 3.66 -1.71 24.15
CA ALA A 72 3.84 -0.41 24.81
C ALA A 72 4.92 -0.45 25.91
N GLY A 73 5.05 -1.59 26.60
CA GLY A 73 6.08 -1.79 27.60
C GLY A 73 7.52 -1.76 27.05
N GLU A 74 7.74 -2.23 25.81
CA GLU A 74 9.04 -2.14 25.16
C GLU A 74 9.38 -0.71 24.74
N VAL A 75 8.41 0.03 24.20
CA VAL A 75 8.61 1.44 23.82
C VAL A 75 8.87 2.28 25.07
N ASP A 76 8.09 2.11 26.13
CA ASP A 76 8.29 2.81 27.42
C ASP A 76 9.67 2.50 28.04
N ALA A 77 10.13 1.24 27.92
CA ALA A 77 11.46 0.86 28.34
C ALA A 77 12.56 1.55 27.52
N ALA A 78 12.38 1.68 26.20
CA ALA A 78 13.30 2.40 25.32
C ALA A 78 13.33 3.91 25.62
N VAL A 79 12.19 4.52 25.95
CA VAL A 79 12.11 5.90 26.46
C VAL A 79 12.92 6.01 27.75
N GLY A 80 12.65 5.14 28.74
CA GLY A 80 13.32 5.17 30.04
C GLY A 80 14.83 4.92 29.98
N ALA A 81 15.29 4.16 28.98
CA ALA A 81 16.70 3.92 28.71
C ALA A 81 17.39 5.04 27.90
N GLY A 82 16.62 5.98 27.34
CA GLY A 82 17.14 7.02 26.45
C GLY A 82 17.63 6.48 25.10
N THR A 83 17.10 5.34 24.65
CA THR A 83 17.46 4.69 23.38
C THR A 83 16.41 4.91 22.28
N LEU A 84 15.24 5.44 22.63
CA LEU A 84 14.19 5.84 21.68
C LEU A 84 14.46 7.24 21.15
N VAL A 85 14.46 7.42 19.83
CA VAL A 85 14.54 8.73 19.18
C VAL A 85 13.17 9.39 19.23
N GLN A 86 13.10 10.66 19.63
CA GLN A 86 11.84 11.38 19.83
C GLN A 86 11.92 12.80 19.27
N PRO A 87 10.79 13.38 18.84
CA PRO A 87 10.77 14.75 18.32
C PRO A 87 10.92 15.76 19.46
N CYS A 88 11.89 16.67 19.34
CA CYS A 88 12.13 17.71 20.34
C CYS A 88 10.92 18.64 20.54
N GLU A 89 10.08 18.76 19.52
CA GLU A 89 8.89 19.58 19.52
C GLU A 89 7.76 19.00 20.38
N ALA A 90 7.76 17.68 20.63
CA ALA A 90 6.75 17.04 21.46
C ALA A 90 6.96 17.28 22.96
N ASP A 91 8.22 17.33 23.41
CA ASP A 91 8.59 17.71 24.77
C ASP A 91 10.04 18.23 24.80
N ALA A 92 10.19 19.52 25.06
CA ALA A 92 11.48 20.20 25.12
C ALA A 92 12.37 19.75 26.30
N ALA A 93 11.82 18.99 27.26
CA ALA A 93 12.58 18.41 28.36
C ALA A 93 13.25 17.07 28.01
N LEU A 94 12.96 16.49 26.84
CA LEU A 94 13.54 15.23 26.39
C LEU A 94 15.05 15.38 26.12
N THR A 95 15.85 14.52 26.74
CA THR A 95 17.28 14.39 26.42
C THR A 95 17.45 13.38 25.28
N GLY A 96 18.21 13.74 24.24
CA GLY A 96 18.43 12.84 23.09
C GLY A 96 17.33 12.90 22.02
N CYS A 97 16.48 13.92 22.05
CA CYS A 97 15.54 14.22 20.98
C CYS A 97 16.25 14.80 19.74
N MET A 98 15.57 14.77 18.60
CA MET A 98 15.98 15.48 17.39
C MET A 98 14.77 16.16 16.71
N PRO A 99 14.97 17.10 15.77
CA PRO A 99 13.85 17.71 15.04
C PRO A 99 13.01 16.64 14.35
N ALA A 100 11.68 16.73 14.42
CA ALA A 100 10.79 15.71 13.86
C ALA A 100 11.05 15.43 12.36
N ALA A 101 11.38 16.47 11.60
CA ALA A 101 11.69 16.37 10.17
C ALA A 101 12.99 15.60 9.86
N GLU A 102 13.87 15.38 10.84
CA GLU A 102 15.13 14.66 10.67
C GLU A 102 15.04 13.18 11.12
N ILE A 103 13.94 12.78 11.77
CA ILE A 103 13.80 11.45 12.37
C ILE A 103 13.74 10.34 11.31
N ALA A 104 12.98 10.53 10.22
CA ALA A 104 12.87 9.51 9.17
C ALA A 104 14.26 9.21 8.56
N GLN A 105 15.00 10.25 8.20
CA GLN A 105 16.38 10.12 7.69
C GLN A 105 17.32 9.45 8.71
N HIS A 106 17.16 9.75 10.00
CA HIS A 106 17.93 9.08 11.05
C HIS A 106 17.64 7.59 11.13
N VAL A 107 16.37 7.20 11.03
CA VAL A 107 15.92 5.80 11.05
C VAL A 107 16.42 5.05 9.83
N VAL A 108 16.36 5.66 8.64
CA VAL A 108 16.97 5.11 7.41
C VAL A 108 18.46 4.84 7.62
N ALA A 109 19.21 5.82 8.14
CA ALA A 109 20.64 5.66 8.42
C ALA A 109 20.97 4.72 9.60
N ASN A 110 19.98 4.32 10.40
CA ASN A 110 20.15 3.46 11.56
C ASN A 110 18.98 2.45 11.62
N PRO A 111 18.95 1.41 10.76
CA PRO A 111 17.74 0.60 10.56
C PRO A 111 17.21 -0.13 11.80
N THR A 112 18.04 -0.33 12.82
CA THR A 112 17.66 -0.95 14.10
C THR A 112 17.14 0.05 15.14
N ALA A 113 17.19 1.36 14.85
CA ALA A 113 16.68 2.39 15.73
C ALA A 113 15.16 2.28 15.85
N LEU A 114 14.67 2.63 17.03
CA LEU A 114 13.25 2.81 17.32
C LEU A 114 13.01 4.30 17.54
N ALA A 115 11.99 4.87 16.90
CA ALA A 115 11.68 6.28 16.99
C ALA A 115 10.18 6.55 17.10
N LEU A 116 9.84 7.73 17.61
CA LEU A 116 8.51 8.32 17.51
C LEU A 116 8.51 9.36 16.39
N LEU A 117 7.56 9.28 15.46
CA LEU A 117 7.43 10.19 14.34
C LEU A 117 5.99 10.71 14.27
N PRO A 118 5.74 12.03 14.16
CA PRO A 118 4.39 12.54 13.92
C PRO A 118 3.79 11.87 12.68
N TRP A 119 2.55 11.38 12.80
CA TRP A 119 1.96 10.50 11.77
C TRP A 119 2.01 11.09 10.36
N HIS A 120 1.75 12.39 10.19
CA HIS A 120 1.77 13.08 8.89
C HIS A 120 3.18 13.29 8.31
N LEU A 121 4.25 12.91 9.02
CA LEU A 121 5.64 12.92 8.55
C LEU A 121 6.15 11.50 8.22
N VAL A 122 5.31 10.47 8.36
CA VAL A 122 5.67 9.10 7.98
C VAL A 122 5.75 9.02 6.45
N THR A 123 6.88 8.53 5.95
CA THR A 123 7.12 8.22 4.53
C THR A 123 7.31 6.72 4.35
N ALA A 124 7.28 6.24 3.09
CA ALA A 124 7.49 4.83 2.77
C ALA A 124 8.89 4.30 3.14
N GLU A 125 9.87 5.18 3.37
CA GLU A 125 11.26 4.81 3.69
C GLU A 125 11.44 4.26 5.11
N VAL A 126 10.45 4.46 5.99
CA VAL A 126 10.44 3.91 7.35
C VAL A 126 9.32 2.91 7.53
N LYS A 127 9.47 2.00 8.48
CA LYS A 127 8.45 1.03 8.85
C LYS A 127 7.75 1.44 10.12
N VAL A 128 6.43 1.58 10.07
CA VAL A 128 5.57 1.75 11.25
C VAL A 128 5.32 0.39 11.89
N LEU A 129 5.57 0.31 13.20
CA LEU A 129 5.26 -0.84 14.04
C LEU A 129 3.90 -0.64 14.73
N PRO A 130 2.95 -1.58 14.59
CA PRO A 130 1.79 -1.66 15.46
C PRO A 130 2.20 -1.74 16.93
N VAL A 131 1.51 -1.00 17.79
CA VAL A 131 1.72 -1.01 19.25
C VAL A 131 0.59 -1.77 19.91
N ASP A 132 0.87 -2.95 20.48
CA ASP A 132 -0.16 -3.82 21.08
C ASP A 132 -1.37 -4.01 20.14
N LYS A 133 -1.09 -4.17 18.83
CA LYS A 133 -2.03 -4.25 17.68
C LYS A 133 -2.70 -2.94 17.24
N ALA A 134 -2.58 -1.86 18.00
CA ALA A 134 -3.05 -0.55 17.55
C ALA A 134 -2.08 0.01 16.50
N ASP A 135 -2.61 0.49 15.39
CA ASP A 135 -1.79 0.87 14.25
C ASP A 135 -2.44 2.00 13.46
N LEU A 136 -1.71 3.10 13.29
CA LEU A 136 -2.18 4.29 12.58
C LEU A 136 -2.24 4.08 11.06
N PHE A 137 -1.53 3.08 10.53
CA PHE A 137 -1.41 2.84 9.09
C PHE A 137 -1.85 1.43 8.65
N GLY A 138 -2.25 0.58 9.59
CA GLY A 138 -2.79 -0.76 9.33
C GLY A 138 -4.26 -0.74 8.98
N SER A 139 -4.93 -1.90 9.06
CA SER A 139 -6.36 -2.05 8.71
C SER A 139 -7.31 -1.13 9.48
N ALA A 140 -8.54 -0.97 8.98
CA ALA A 140 -9.57 -0.17 9.66
C ALA A 140 -9.83 -0.62 11.12
N GLU A 141 -9.72 -1.93 11.40
CA GLU A 141 -9.81 -2.45 12.77
C GLU A 141 -8.65 -1.95 13.64
N ALA A 142 -7.41 -2.07 13.15
CA ALA A 142 -6.22 -1.63 13.88
C ALA A 142 -6.20 -0.11 14.11
N ARG A 143 -6.65 0.69 13.12
CA ARG A 143 -6.79 2.16 13.22
C ARG A 143 -7.86 2.59 14.22
N SER A 144 -8.82 1.72 14.54
CA SER A 144 -9.89 2.01 15.51
C SER A 144 -9.49 1.74 16.97
N MET A 145 -8.37 1.05 17.19
CA MET A 145 -7.88 0.74 18.52
C MET A 145 -7.30 1.99 19.19
N PRO A 146 -7.38 2.11 20.53
CA PRO A 146 -6.73 3.21 21.26
C PRO A 146 -5.22 3.21 21.03
N TYR A 147 -4.68 4.33 20.54
CA TYR A 147 -3.24 4.48 20.31
C TYR A 147 -2.56 5.17 21.50
N PRO A 148 -1.48 4.61 22.08
CA PRO A 148 -0.95 5.06 23.37
C PRO A 148 0.01 6.27 23.28
N TYR A 149 0.54 6.60 22.11
CA TYR A 149 1.55 7.64 21.95
C TYR A 149 0.98 8.87 21.24
N THR A 150 0.74 9.93 22.02
CA THR A 150 0.32 11.24 21.53
C THR A 150 1.18 12.35 22.12
N ALA A 151 1.32 13.44 21.38
CA ALA A 151 1.94 14.67 21.82
C ALA A 151 0.94 15.83 21.71
N THR A 152 0.98 16.73 22.68
CA THR A 152 0.25 18.00 22.63
C THR A 152 1.23 19.10 22.26
N VAL A 153 1.04 19.69 21.08
CA VAL A 153 1.99 20.67 20.53
C VAL A 153 1.31 21.96 20.10
N SER A 154 2.08 23.03 19.94
CA SER A 154 1.58 24.30 19.40
C SER A 154 1.13 24.14 17.96
N ALA A 155 -0.06 24.65 17.61
CA ALA A 155 -0.59 24.65 16.25
C ALA A 155 0.34 25.34 15.22
N ASP A 156 1.20 26.27 15.68
CA ASP A 156 2.16 26.96 14.80
C ASP A 156 3.27 26.04 14.25
N LEU A 157 3.43 24.82 14.78
CA LEU A 157 4.34 23.82 14.23
C LEU A 157 3.83 23.21 12.92
N GLY A 158 2.55 23.39 12.58
CA GLY A 158 1.94 22.81 11.39
C GLY A 158 1.67 21.31 11.50
N TRP A 159 1.80 20.71 12.69
CA TRP A 159 1.44 19.30 12.87
C TRP A 159 -0.07 19.10 12.80
N GLU A 160 -0.48 18.07 12.07
CA GLU A 160 -1.89 17.81 11.78
C GLU A 160 -2.52 16.84 12.79
N PRO A 161 -3.78 17.06 13.22
CA PRO A 161 -4.54 16.06 13.95
C PRO A 161 -4.76 14.82 13.06
N TYR A 162 -4.83 13.65 13.68
CA TYR A 162 -4.98 12.40 12.94
C TYR A 162 -6.36 12.28 12.27
N ASP A 163 -6.34 11.89 11.00
CA ASP A 163 -7.54 11.64 10.20
C ASP A 163 -7.44 10.29 9.49
N ALA A 164 -8.01 9.26 10.12
CA ALA A 164 -8.04 7.90 9.59
C ALA A 164 -8.79 7.79 8.25
N SER A 165 -9.63 8.76 7.88
CA SER A 165 -10.36 8.72 6.60
C SER A 165 -9.46 8.95 5.39
N ARG A 166 -8.25 9.49 5.63
CA ARG A 166 -7.23 9.70 4.59
C ARG A 166 -6.37 8.46 4.33
N ILE A 167 -6.48 7.44 5.17
CA ILE A 167 -5.68 6.22 5.07
C ILE A 167 -6.42 5.14 4.29
N ARG A 168 -5.75 4.55 3.29
CA ARG A 168 -6.26 3.42 2.50
C ARG A 168 -5.20 2.34 2.42
N THR A 169 -5.57 1.07 2.58
CA THR A 169 -4.66 -0.06 2.39
C THR A 169 -4.97 -0.84 1.11
N MET A 170 -3.94 -1.28 0.41
CA MET A 170 -4.03 -2.18 -0.73
C MET A 170 -3.26 -3.47 -0.44
N ILE A 171 -3.82 -4.63 -0.77
CA ILE A 171 -3.16 -5.92 -0.57
C ILE A 171 -2.93 -6.65 -1.89
N SER A 172 -1.70 -7.13 -2.09
CA SER A 172 -1.28 -8.01 -3.20
C SER A 172 -0.74 -9.32 -2.62
N PRO A 173 -1.46 -10.45 -2.76
CA PRO A 173 -1.04 -11.72 -2.18
C PRO A 173 0.06 -12.43 -2.98
N GLY A 174 0.17 -12.13 -4.28
CA GLY A 174 1.00 -12.86 -5.23
C GLY A 174 0.19 -13.85 -6.08
N ASN A 175 0.92 -14.69 -6.82
CA ASN A 175 0.36 -15.43 -7.95
C ASN A 175 -0.55 -16.60 -7.54
N MET A 176 -1.68 -16.76 -8.24
CA MET A 176 -2.68 -17.78 -7.99
C MET A 176 -2.92 -18.67 -9.22
N CYS A 177 -2.71 -19.96 -9.03
CA CYS A 177 -3.18 -21.03 -9.90
C CYS A 177 -3.46 -22.26 -9.04
N HIS A 178 -4.61 -22.26 -8.37
CA HIS A 178 -4.99 -23.28 -7.39
C HIS A 178 -5.47 -24.60 -8.00
N ASP A 179 -4.80 -25.03 -9.07
CA ASP A 179 -4.89 -26.35 -9.68
C ASP A 179 -3.78 -27.28 -9.13
N ARG A 180 -3.79 -28.57 -9.48
CA ARG A 180 -2.88 -29.58 -8.92
C ARG A 180 -2.97 -29.67 -7.39
N GLY A 181 -1.99 -29.18 -6.65
CA GLY A 181 -1.86 -29.33 -5.20
C GLY A 181 -3.09 -28.84 -4.43
N PRO A 182 -3.50 -27.56 -4.58
CA PRO A 182 -4.69 -27.02 -3.92
C PRO A 182 -5.97 -27.78 -4.33
N ALA A 183 -6.22 -27.97 -5.63
CA ALA A 183 -7.39 -28.71 -6.12
C ALA A 183 -7.43 -30.18 -5.67
N HIS A 184 -6.29 -30.85 -5.65
CA HIS A 184 -6.15 -32.22 -5.16
C HIS A 184 -6.45 -32.30 -3.66
N ALA A 185 -5.92 -31.38 -2.86
CA ALA A 185 -6.22 -31.30 -1.43
C ALA A 185 -7.73 -31.05 -1.19
N ALA A 186 -8.32 -30.10 -1.92
CA ALA A 186 -9.73 -29.77 -1.79
C ALA A 186 -10.64 -30.94 -2.18
N LEU A 187 -10.46 -31.51 -3.37
CA LEU A 187 -11.44 -32.40 -4.00
C LEU A 187 -11.10 -33.89 -3.88
N VAL A 188 -9.82 -34.26 -3.92
CA VAL A 188 -9.40 -35.68 -3.91
C VAL A 188 -9.10 -36.17 -2.50
N VAL A 189 -8.34 -35.40 -1.72
CA VAL A 189 -8.10 -35.68 -0.30
C VAL A 189 -9.36 -35.38 0.52
N GLY A 190 -10.17 -34.41 0.09
CA GLY A 190 -11.45 -34.07 0.70
C GLY A 190 -11.34 -33.07 1.84
N HIS A 191 -10.31 -32.20 1.84
CA HIS A 191 -10.23 -31.09 2.78
C HIS A 191 -11.28 -30.00 2.51
N GLY A 192 -11.73 -29.88 1.26
CA GLY A 192 -12.62 -28.82 0.80
C GLY A 192 -11.90 -27.51 0.50
N TRP A 193 -12.55 -26.65 -0.31
CA TRP A 193 -11.99 -25.36 -0.72
C TRP A 193 -11.86 -24.37 0.45
N ASP A 194 -12.75 -24.41 1.43
CA ASP A 194 -12.66 -23.56 2.64
C ASP A 194 -11.34 -23.80 3.40
N TRP A 195 -10.84 -25.04 3.41
CA TRP A 195 -9.55 -25.34 4.01
C TRP A 195 -8.40 -24.73 3.21
N VAL A 196 -8.39 -24.91 1.88
CA VAL A 196 -7.37 -24.33 0.98
C VAL A 196 -7.29 -22.82 1.14
N PHE A 197 -8.44 -22.14 1.12
CA PHE A 197 -8.53 -20.68 1.19
C PHE A 197 -8.39 -20.12 2.61
N GLY A 198 -8.65 -20.91 3.65
CA GLY A 198 -8.61 -20.44 5.03
C GLY A 198 -7.20 -20.03 5.48
N GLY A 199 -6.20 -20.86 5.16
CA GLY A 199 -4.83 -20.64 5.61
C GLY A 199 -4.71 -20.51 7.13
N GLY A 200 -3.71 -19.78 7.58
CA GLY A 200 -3.45 -19.56 9.00
C GLY A 200 -2.04 -19.06 9.24
N THR A 201 -1.44 -19.45 10.35
CA THR A 201 -0.03 -19.22 10.67
C THR A 201 0.72 -20.54 10.77
N ALA A 202 2.00 -20.55 10.38
CA ALA A 202 2.84 -21.73 10.40
C ALA A 202 4.31 -21.42 10.75
N VAL A 203 5.03 -22.48 11.12
CA VAL A 203 6.47 -22.49 11.39
C VAL A 203 7.16 -23.65 10.68
N TYR A 204 8.48 -23.58 10.58
CA TYR A 204 9.33 -24.62 10.01
C TYR A 204 9.75 -25.54 11.15
N ASN A 205 9.64 -26.86 10.97
CA ASN A 205 10.19 -27.81 11.95
C ASN A 205 11.41 -28.58 11.43
N GLY A 206 11.85 -28.28 10.20
CA GLY A 206 13.02 -28.87 9.56
C GLY A 206 13.01 -28.70 8.04
N PHE A 207 14.18 -28.88 7.44
CA PHE A 207 14.36 -28.97 5.99
C PHE A 207 14.36 -30.43 5.55
N ASN A 208 13.68 -30.75 4.46
CA ASN A 208 13.69 -32.07 3.84
C ASN A 208 14.55 -32.05 2.55
N PRO A 209 15.77 -32.61 2.58
CA PRO A 209 16.65 -32.67 1.42
C PRO A 209 16.36 -33.92 0.58
N GLU A 210 15.15 -34.06 0.03
CA GLU A 210 14.87 -35.12 -0.93
C GLU A 210 15.16 -34.64 -2.37
N GLY A 211 16.42 -34.78 -2.78
CA GLY A 211 16.85 -34.77 -4.19
C GLY A 211 16.67 -33.46 -4.96
N GLY A 212 17.66 -32.56 -4.84
CA GLY A 212 17.74 -31.33 -5.64
C GLY A 212 16.73 -30.27 -5.20
N LEU A 213 17.23 -29.23 -4.54
CA LEU A 213 16.50 -28.18 -3.80
C LEU A 213 15.87 -28.68 -2.49
N SER A 214 16.11 -27.93 -1.40
CA SER A 214 15.57 -28.25 -0.07
C SER A 214 14.10 -27.83 -0.01
N THR A 215 13.22 -28.69 0.51
CA THR A 215 11.83 -28.31 0.83
C THR A 215 11.67 -28.10 2.33
N ILE A 216 10.62 -27.39 2.75
CA ILE A 216 10.35 -27.12 4.16
C ILE A 216 9.23 -28.03 4.65
N ASN A 217 9.38 -28.56 5.86
CA ASN A 217 8.27 -29.17 6.58
C ASN A 217 7.52 -28.11 7.40
N VAL A 218 6.30 -27.81 6.94
CA VAL A 218 5.46 -26.73 7.46
C VAL A 218 4.50 -27.25 8.52
N VAL A 219 4.50 -26.61 9.70
CA VAL A 219 3.63 -26.96 10.83
C VAL A 219 2.71 -25.79 11.18
N PRO A 220 1.38 -25.96 11.16
CA PRO A 220 0.45 -24.93 11.63
C PRO A 220 0.65 -24.60 13.11
N THR A 221 0.52 -23.33 13.48
CA THR A 221 0.62 -22.87 14.88
C THR A 221 -0.72 -22.66 15.57
N GLY A 222 -1.85 -22.91 14.88
CA GLY A 222 -3.19 -22.92 15.46
C GLY A 222 -3.99 -21.60 15.36
N ASN A 223 -3.63 -20.71 14.44
CA ASN A 223 -4.44 -19.54 14.07
C ASN A 223 -5.06 -19.72 12.67
N GLU A 224 -5.88 -20.76 12.50
CA GLU A 224 -6.57 -21.00 11.23
C GLU A 224 -7.41 -19.76 10.81
N GLY A 225 -7.40 -19.44 9.52
CA GLY A 225 -8.10 -18.27 8.99
C GLY A 225 -7.30 -16.97 8.99
N ALA A 226 -6.12 -16.92 9.64
CA ALA A 226 -5.34 -15.68 9.74
C ALA A 226 -4.93 -15.10 8.37
N MET A 227 -4.59 -15.95 7.40
CA MET A 227 -4.27 -15.50 6.04
C MET A 227 -5.47 -14.83 5.37
N GLY A 228 -6.64 -15.50 5.35
CA GLY A 228 -7.86 -14.91 4.80
C GLY A 228 -8.35 -13.68 5.57
N ALA A 229 -8.03 -13.56 6.86
CA ALA A 229 -8.33 -12.37 7.65
C ALA A 229 -7.43 -11.18 7.25
N LEU A 230 -6.13 -11.42 7.05
CA LEU A 230 -5.20 -10.40 6.55
C LEU A 230 -5.66 -9.87 5.19
N LEU A 231 -5.87 -10.75 4.20
CA LEU A 231 -6.22 -10.33 2.84
C LEU A 231 -7.54 -9.53 2.79
N ARG A 232 -8.54 -9.94 3.57
CA ARG A 232 -9.84 -9.24 3.62
C ARG A 232 -9.82 -7.95 4.44
N SER A 233 -8.72 -7.65 5.13
CA SER A 233 -8.57 -6.43 5.93
C SER A 233 -8.11 -5.22 5.11
N GLY A 234 -7.68 -5.45 3.86
CA GLY A 234 -7.36 -4.40 2.90
C GLY A 234 -8.59 -3.56 2.55
N ASP A 235 -8.38 -2.26 2.35
CA ASP A 235 -9.40 -1.39 1.76
C ASP A 235 -9.58 -1.69 0.25
N VAL A 236 -8.53 -2.22 -0.39
CA VAL A 236 -8.53 -2.83 -1.73
C VAL A 236 -7.69 -4.11 -1.70
N THR A 237 -8.17 -5.20 -2.29
CA THR A 237 -7.35 -6.41 -2.47
C THR A 237 -7.38 -6.87 -3.93
N ILE A 238 -6.21 -7.15 -4.50
CA ILE A 238 -6.14 -7.71 -5.86
C ILE A 238 -5.92 -9.22 -5.83
N ALA A 239 -6.37 -9.91 -6.87
CA ALA A 239 -6.07 -11.30 -7.10
C ALA A 239 -5.41 -11.47 -8.48
N GLU A 240 -4.18 -11.96 -8.45
CA GLU A 240 -3.33 -12.21 -9.61
C GLU A 240 -3.57 -13.64 -10.08
N ILE A 241 -4.37 -13.80 -11.14
CA ILE A 241 -4.80 -15.11 -11.62
C ILE A 241 -3.99 -15.51 -12.86
N GLU A 242 -3.32 -16.65 -12.80
CA GLU A 242 -2.52 -17.15 -13.91
C GLU A 242 -3.28 -18.14 -14.81
N CYS A 243 -4.28 -18.84 -14.26
CA CYS A 243 -4.91 -20.00 -14.90
C CYS A 243 -6.42 -19.78 -15.18
N PRO A 244 -6.98 -20.41 -16.23
CA PRO A 244 -8.37 -20.18 -16.64
C PRO A 244 -9.37 -20.94 -15.77
N PHE A 245 -10.52 -20.32 -15.50
CA PHE A 245 -11.69 -20.97 -14.90
C PHE A 245 -12.58 -21.60 -15.98
N VAL A 246 -13.01 -22.85 -15.75
CA VAL A 246 -13.87 -23.59 -16.69
C VAL A 246 -14.91 -24.43 -15.97
N ASP A 247 -16.15 -24.49 -16.47
CA ASP A 247 -17.26 -25.23 -15.85
C ASP A 247 -17.01 -26.75 -15.80
N ASP A 248 -16.33 -27.31 -16.80
CA ASP A 248 -15.93 -28.74 -16.85
C ASP A 248 -14.57 -28.98 -16.16
N PHE A 249 -14.35 -28.30 -15.04
CA PHE A 249 -13.10 -28.40 -14.29
C PHE A 249 -12.82 -29.83 -13.82
N THR A 250 -11.58 -30.27 -14.02
CA THR A 250 -11.04 -31.49 -13.41
C THR A 250 -9.65 -31.23 -12.85
N VAL A 251 -9.29 -31.93 -11.77
CA VAL A 251 -7.97 -31.78 -11.14
C VAL A 251 -6.87 -32.23 -12.11
N ASN A 252 -5.99 -31.31 -12.51
CA ASN A 252 -4.90 -31.61 -13.42
C ASN A 252 -3.63 -32.09 -12.68
N ASN A 253 -2.73 -32.74 -13.42
CA ASN A 253 -1.42 -33.18 -12.93
C ASN A 253 -0.26 -32.77 -13.87
N GLY A 254 -0.55 -32.01 -14.93
CA GLY A 254 0.39 -31.50 -15.91
C GLY A 254 0.42 -29.98 -15.96
N THR A 255 1.10 -29.40 -16.95
CA THR A 255 1.27 -27.94 -17.18
C THR A 255 0.21 -27.36 -18.10
N ILE A 256 -0.95 -28.02 -18.17
CA ILE A 256 -2.15 -27.51 -18.81
C ILE A 256 -3.15 -27.38 -17.67
N PHE A 257 -3.36 -26.15 -17.25
CA PHE A 257 -4.08 -25.82 -16.03
C PHE A 257 -5.53 -25.45 -16.28
N SER A 258 -6.33 -25.57 -15.24
CA SER A 258 -7.68 -25.01 -15.16
C SER A 258 -8.06 -24.80 -13.70
N LEU A 259 -9.02 -23.95 -13.43
CA LEU A 259 -9.51 -23.63 -12.09
C LEU A 259 -11.01 -23.92 -11.98
N ASP A 260 -11.43 -24.35 -10.79
CA ASP A 260 -12.84 -24.59 -10.46
C ASP A 260 -13.58 -23.25 -10.27
N PRO A 261 -14.60 -22.91 -11.09
CA PRO A 261 -15.36 -21.66 -10.93
C PRO A 261 -16.01 -21.52 -9.54
N ALA A 262 -16.21 -22.61 -8.81
CA ALA A 262 -16.72 -22.58 -7.42
C ALA A 262 -15.78 -21.86 -6.44
N THR A 263 -14.53 -21.61 -6.83
CA THR A 263 -13.55 -20.89 -6.01
C THR A 263 -13.58 -19.38 -6.20
N ILE A 264 -14.20 -18.85 -7.26
CA ILE A 264 -14.29 -17.40 -7.50
C ILE A 264 -15.01 -16.68 -6.34
N PRO A 265 -16.13 -17.20 -5.80
CA PRO A 265 -16.71 -16.65 -4.58
C PRO A 265 -15.76 -16.66 -3.38
N LEU A 266 -14.82 -17.61 -3.27
CA LEU A 266 -13.85 -17.62 -2.18
C LEU A 266 -12.75 -16.57 -2.40
N ILE A 267 -12.31 -16.37 -3.63
CA ILE A 267 -11.39 -15.28 -3.99
C ILE A 267 -12.03 -13.93 -3.60
N ARG A 268 -13.28 -13.69 -3.99
CA ARG A 268 -14.01 -12.47 -3.62
C ARG A 268 -14.28 -12.37 -2.11
N ASP A 269 -14.91 -13.39 -1.52
CA ASP A 269 -15.50 -13.24 -0.20
C ASP A 269 -14.52 -13.58 0.92
N THR A 270 -13.62 -14.57 0.72
CA THR A 270 -12.63 -15.00 1.73
C THR A 270 -11.38 -14.15 1.69
N TYR A 271 -10.88 -13.81 0.51
CA TYR A 271 -9.71 -12.92 0.37
C TYR A 271 -10.08 -11.45 0.25
N GLY A 272 -11.36 -11.12 0.04
CA GLY A 272 -11.77 -9.74 -0.16
C GLY A 272 -11.32 -9.18 -1.51
N ALA A 273 -11.07 -10.03 -2.51
CA ALA A 273 -10.57 -9.55 -3.79
C ALA A 273 -11.60 -8.66 -4.48
N ASP A 274 -11.15 -7.47 -4.86
CA ASP A 274 -11.92 -6.42 -5.52
C ASP A 274 -11.60 -6.33 -7.01
N VAL A 275 -10.39 -6.71 -7.41
CA VAL A 275 -9.90 -6.64 -8.79
C VAL A 275 -9.12 -7.90 -9.16
N ILE A 276 -9.32 -8.37 -10.39
CA ILE A 276 -8.58 -9.49 -10.98
C ILE A 276 -7.54 -8.97 -11.97
N ILE A 277 -6.31 -9.45 -11.88
CA ILE A 277 -5.31 -9.29 -12.92
C ILE A 277 -5.19 -10.61 -13.67
N PHE A 278 -5.46 -10.60 -14.98
CA PHE A 278 -5.48 -11.81 -15.81
C PHE A 278 -4.55 -11.71 -17.03
N ALA A 279 -3.52 -10.86 -16.93
CA ALA A 279 -2.41 -10.80 -17.88
C ALA A 279 -1.32 -11.79 -17.52
N ALA A 280 -1.53 -13.06 -17.86
CA ALA A 280 -0.60 -14.13 -17.53
C ALA A 280 -0.33 -15.07 -18.73
N ASN A 281 0.53 -16.07 -18.52
CA ASN A 281 0.98 -17.03 -19.52
C ASN A 281 0.07 -18.25 -19.72
N HIS A 282 -0.63 -18.69 -18.66
CA HIS A 282 -1.55 -19.83 -18.68
C HIS A 282 -3.05 -19.56 -18.97
N PRO A 283 -3.58 -18.34 -19.19
CA PRO A 283 -5.00 -18.12 -19.47
C PRO A 283 -5.59 -18.92 -20.65
N PHE A 284 -4.75 -19.41 -21.57
CA PHE A 284 -5.16 -20.16 -22.76
C PHE A 284 -4.94 -21.68 -22.67
N ASP A 285 -4.64 -22.22 -21.49
CA ASP A 285 -4.41 -23.66 -21.31
C ASP A 285 -5.64 -24.50 -21.66
N GLN A 286 -6.85 -23.95 -21.52
CA GLN A 286 -8.11 -24.56 -21.95
C GLN A 286 -8.62 -23.99 -23.28
N GLY A 287 -7.73 -23.42 -24.09
CA GLY A 287 -8.05 -22.80 -25.37
C GLY A 287 -8.75 -21.45 -25.23
N VAL A 288 -9.23 -20.93 -26.36
CA VAL A 288 -9.92 -19.63 -26.42
C VAL A 288 -11.25 -19.70 -25.67
N GLU A 289 -11.92 -20.85 -25.70
CA GLU A 289 -13.19 -21.07 -25.00
C GLU A 289 -13.01 -20.92 -23.49
N GLY A 290 -12.03 -21.60 -22.87
CA GLY A 290 -11.80 -21.48 -21.43
C GLY A 290 -11.31 -20.08 -21.00
N PHE A 291 -10.54 -19.40 -21.85
CA PHE A 291 -10.17 -18.01 -21.63
C PHE A 291 -11.42 -17.11 -21.57
N LEU A 292 -12.32 -17.22 -22.56
CA LEU A 292 -13.54 -16.40 -22.61
C LEU A 292 -14.50 -16.74 -21.48
N GLU A 293 -14.62 -18.01 -21.12
CA GLU A 293 -15.41 -18.48 -19.98
C GLU A 293 -14.89 -17.89 -18.65
N SER A 294 -13.58 -17.74 -18.50
CA SER A 294 -12.98 -17.06 -17.35
C SER A 294 -13.44 -15.59 -17.25
N LEU A 295 -13.43 -14.85 -18.36
CA LEU A 295 -13.89 -13.47 -18.40
C LEU A 295 -15.38 -13.37 -18.03
N GLU A 296 -16.21 -14.28 -18.56
CA GLU A 296 -17.64 -14.35 -18.20
C GLU A 296 -17.85 -14.64 -16.71
N HIS A 297 -17.04 -15.52 -16.11
CA HIS A 297 -17.11 -15.79 -14.68
C HIS A 297 -16.73 -14.57 -13.83
N PHE A 298 -15.73 -13.77 -14.23
CA PHE A 298 -15.39 -12.53 -13.53
C PHE A 298 -16.56 -11.54 -13.57
N GLU A 299 -17.16 -11.33 -14.74
CA GLU A 299 -18.31 -10.44 -14.93
C GLU A 299 -19.52 -10.86 -14.07
N VAL A 300 -19.88 -12.15 -14.11
CA VAL A 300 -21.02 -12.70 -13.34
C VAL A 300 -20.80 -12.56 -11.83
N ASN A 301 -19.55 -12.60 -11.38
CA ASN A 301 -19.20 -12.44 -9.97
C ASN A 301 -18.98 -10.99 -9.54
N GLY A 302 -19.08 -10.03 -10.47
CA GLY A 302 -18.89 -8.60 -10.22
C GLY A 302 -17.43 -8.22 -9.95
N LEU A 303 -16.48 -9.00 -10.46
CA LEU A 303 -15.06 -8.74 -10.33
C LEU A 303 -14.54 -8.01 -11.57
N PRO A 304 -14.24 -6.71 -11.52
CA PRO A 304 -13.52 -6.04 -12.60
C PRO A 304 -12.16 -6.71 -12.82
N TYR A 305 -11.72 -6.77 -14.07
CA TYR A 305 -10.45 -7.39 -14.45
C TYR A 305 -9.65 -6.51 -15.40
N ALA A 306 -8.33 -6.67 -15.39
CA ALA A 306 -7.41 -5.95 -16.26
C ALA A 306 -6.41 -6.89 -16.96
N GLY A 307 -5.87 -6.44 -18.09
CA GLY A 307 -4.77 -7.08 -18.80
C GLY A 307 -5.16 -8.26 -19.69
N ALA A 308 -6.45 -8.49 -19.87
CA ALA A 308 -7.03 -9.50 -20.74
C ALA A 308 -8.36 -9.00 -21.31
N GLY A 309 -8.71 -9.42 -22.52
CA GLY A 309 -9.96 -8.99 -23.13
C GLY A 309 -10.35 -9.79 -24.36
N ARG A 310 -11.56 -9.53 -24.87
CA ARG A 310 -12.10 -10.14 -26.10
C ARG A 310 -11.49 -9.54 -27.37
N ASN A 311 -10.77 -8.44 -27.21
CA ASN A 311 -9.93 -7.77 -28.20
C ASN A 311 -8.89 -6.91 -27.47
N LEU A 312 -7.99 -6.29 -28.23
CA LEU A 312 -6.92 -5.44 -27.70
C LEU A 312 -7.46 -4.21 -26.97
N ASP A 313 -8.54 -3.60 -27.43
CA ASP A 313 -9.10 -2.40 -26.78
C ASP A 313 -9.56 -2.73 -25.35
N GLU A 314 -10.28 -3.84 -25.18
CA GLU A 314 -10.69 -4.34 -23.85
C GLU A 314 -9.49 -4.77 -23.01
N ALA A 315 -8.50 -5.44 -23.60
CA ALA A 315 -7.32 -5.90 -22.85
C ALA A 315 -6.47 -4.75 -22.31
N LEU A 316 -6.52 -3.57 -22.94
CA LEU A 316 -5.83 -2.35 -22.51
C LEU A 316 -6.64 -1.48 -21.54
N GLU A 317 -7.93 -1.78 -21.31
CA GLU A 317 -8.74 -1.05 -20.34
C GLU A 317 -8.26 -1.33 -18.90
N PRO A 318 -8.20 -0.30 -18.04
CA PRO A 318 -7.90 -0.49 -16.64
C PRO A 318 -9.10 -1.09 -15.90
N ALA A 319 -8.83 -1.96 -14.93
CA ALA A 319 -9.79 -2.22 -13.87
C ALA A 319 -9.71 -1.08 -12.85
N THR A 320 -10.84 -0.63 -12.32
CA THR A 320 -10.87 0.44 -11.31
C THR A 320 -11.64 0.03 -10.08
N PHE A 321 -11.20 0.50 -8.92
CA PHE A 321 -11.91 0.35 -7.66
C PHE A 321 -11.83 1.63 -6.83
N GLU A 322 -12.98 2.14 -6.40
CA GLU A 322 -13.08 3.36 -5.59
C GLU A 322 -13.27 2.99 -4.11
N VAL A 323 -12.42 3.53 -3.25
CA VAL A 323 -12.55 3.39 -1.79
C VAL A 323 -12.36 4.72 -1.09
N ASN A 324 -13.35 5.11 -0.28
CA ASN A 324 -13.34 6.36 0.51
C ASN A 324 -12.99 7.60 -0.32
N GLY A 325 -13.48 7.69 -1.56
CA GLY A 325 -13.27 8.82 -2.48
C GLY A 325 -11.91 8.85 -3.17
N LEU A 326 -11.10 7.80 -3.07
CA LEU A 326 -9.87 7.59 -3.84
C LEU A 326 -10.09 6.43 -4.82
N THR A 327 -9.77 6.64 -6.09
CA THR A 327 -9.92 5.61 -7.14
C THR A 327 -8.55 5.01 -7.49
N PHE A 328 -8.44 3.69 -7.32
CA PHE A 328 -7.31 2.91 -7.82
C PHE A 328 -7.60 2.42 -9.24
N GLY A 329 -6.63 2.51 -10.12
CA GLY A 329 -6.64 1.97 -11.47
C GLY A 329 -5.55 0.93 -11.64
N PHE A 330 -5.90 -0.21 -12.22
CA PHE A 330 -5.01 -1.36 -12.38
C PHE A 330 -4.86 -1.71 -13.84
N VAL A 331 -3.63 -1.92 -14.29
CA VAL A 331 -3.30 -2.39 -15.64
C VAL A 331 -2.39 -3.59 -15.54
N GLY A 332 -2.58 -4.60 -16.39
CA GLY A 332 -1.77 -5.81 -16.40
C GLY A 332 -1.18 -6.09 -17.77
N HIS A 333 0.03 -6.62 -17.82
CA HIS A 333 0.69 -7.03 -19.06
C HIS A 333 1.49 -8.31 -18.87
N ASN A 334 1.63 -9.12 -19.92
CA ASN A 334 2.40 -10.35 -19.89
C ASN A 334 3.58 -10.32 -20.88
N GLU A 335 4.75 -10.79 -20.45
CA GLU A 335 5.93 -11.04 -21.31
C GLU A 335 6.23 -12.54 -21.48
N ILE A 336 5.68 -13.41 -20.62
CA ILE A 336 6.03 -14.84 -20.64
C ILE A 336 5.33 -15.55 -21.82
N PRO A 337 6.07 -16.26 -22.70
CA PRO A 337 5.49 -16.99 -23.83
C PRO A 337 4.49 -18.08 -23.41
N GLY A 338 3.46 -18.30 -24.23
CA GLY A 338 2.41 -19.28 -23.94
C GLY A 338 1.01 -18.83 -24.40
N PRO A 339 0.55 -17.63 -24.00
CA PRO A 339 -0.81 -17.20 -24.24
C PRO A 339 -0.96 -16.54 -25.61
N ILE A 340 -2.21 -16.32 -26.03
CA ILE A 340 -2.52 -15.55 -27.22
C ILE A 340 -2.49 -14.06 -26.88
N ALA A 341 -1.73 -13.26 -27.63
CA ALA A 341 -1.75 -11.81 -27.51
C ALA A 341 -3.05 -11.24 -28.08
N ALA A 342 -3.66 -10.28 -27.36
CA ALA A 342 -4.89 -9.63 -27.80
C ALA A 342 -4.67 -8.92 -29.14
N GLY A 343 -5.61 -9.09 -30.07
CA GLY A 343 -5.60 -8.44 -31.38
C GLY A 343 -6.78 -7.49 -31.54
N PRO A 344 -6.82 -6.66 -32.59
CA PRO A 344 -7.90 -5.69 -32.79
C PRO A 344 -9.31 -6.29 -32.75
N ASP A 345 -9.46 -7.53 -33.23
CA ASP A 345 -10.73 -8.27 -33.29
C ASP A 345 -10.59 -9.70 -32.73
N SER A 346 -9.60 -9.98 -31.88
CA SER A 346 -9.35 -11.32 -31.34
C SER A 346 -8.98 -11.31 -29.86
N PRO A 347 -9.49 -12.29 -29.08
CA PRO A 347 -9.25 -12.35 -27.64
C PRO A 347 -7.78 -12.60 -27.33
N GLY A 348 -7.34 -12.14 -26.17
CA GLY A 348 -5.98 -12.34 -25.71
C GLY A 348 -5.62 -11.54 -24.46
N VAL A 349 -4.39 -11.72 -24.02
CA VAL A 349 -3.77 -10.91 -22.97
C VAL A 349 -3.10 -9.68 -23.57
N ALA A 350 -3.05 -8.59 -22.81
CA ALA A 350 -2.24 -7.44 -23.15
C ALA A 350 -0.75 -7.83 -23.04
N TRP A 351 -0.06 -7.84 -24.18
CA TRP A 351 1.38 -8.15 -24.17
C TRP A 351 2.17 -6.97 -23.63
N LEU A 352 3.24 -7.23 -22.89
CA LEU A 352 4.16 -6.21 -22.40
C LEU A 352 4.95 -5.64 -23.59
N GLN A 353 4.44 -4.54 -24.14
CA GLN A 353 5.01 -3.77 -25.24
C GLN A 353 4.86 -2.29 -24.91
N GLU A 354 5.81 -1.47 -25.37
CA GLU A 354 5.87 -0.03 -25.08
C GLU A 354 4.54 0.68 -25.37
N ASP A 355 3.95 0.46 -26.54
CA ASP A 355 2.70 1.11 -26.94
C ASP A 355 1.49 0.64 -26.12
N HIS A 356 1.42 -0.64 -25.77
CA HIS A 356 0.40 -1.18 -24.87
C HIS A 356 0.52 -0.61 -23.46
N VAL A 357 1.73 -0.51 -22.91
CA VAL A 357 1.97 0.06 -21.58
C VAL A 357 1.57 1.53 -21.55
N ILE A 358 2.05 2.33 -22.51
CA ILE A 358 1.73 3.75 -22.60
C ILE A 358 0.21 3.97 -22.70
N GLU A 359 -0.47 3.21 -23.55
CA GLU A 359 -1.91 3.39 -23.74
C GLU A 359 -2.73 2.94 -22.51
N SER A 360 -2.42 1.79 -21.91
CA SER A 360 -3.09 1.33 -20.69
C SER A 360 -2.92 2.30 -19.54
N VAL A 361 -1.70 2.76 -19.27
CA VAL A 361 -1.41 3.70 -18.19
C VAL A 361 -2.07 5.06 -18.44
N ARG A 362 -2.06 5.54 -19.70
CA ARG A 362 -2.79 6.76 -20.09
C ARG A 362 -4.27 6.65 -19.77
N ARG A 363 -4.94 5.53 -20.14
CA ARG A 363 -6.36 5.30 -19.83
C ARG A 363 -6.60 5.22 -18.33
N ALA A 364 -5.75 4.52 -17.58
CA ALA A 364 -5.85 4.44 -16.13
C ALA A 364 -5.77 5.82 -15.48
N ARG A 365 -4.82 6.66 -15.88
CA ARG A 365 -4.64 8.00 -15.33
C ARG A 365 -5.81 8.96 -15.62
N GLU A 366 -6.61 8.70 -16.66
CA GLU A 366 -7.80 9.50 -16.97
C GLU A 366 -8.95 9.26 -15.97
N VAL A 367 -8.93 8.13 -15.25
CA VAL A 367 -10.04 7.68 -14.40
C VAL A 367 -9.64 7.34 -12.97
N ALA A 368 -8.35 7.27 -12.65
CA ALA A 368 -7.84 6.87 -11.34
C ALA A 368 -6.90 7.93 -10.73
N ASP A 369 -6.93 8.01 -9.40
CA ASP A 369 -6.04 8.83 -8.59
C ASP A 369 -4.68 8.15 -8.40
N VAL A 370 -4.70 6.82 -8.21
CA VAL A 370 -3.51 5.96 -8.06
C VAL A 370 -3.51 4.88 -9.14
N VAL A 371 -2.43 4.74 -9.91
CA VAL A 371 -2.26 3.77 -10.98
C VAL A 371 -1.24 2.71 -10.58
N ILE A 372 -1.69 1.46 -10.52
CA ILE A 372 -0.88 0.28 -10.21
C ILE A 372 -0.71 -0.58 -11.48
N CYS A 373 0.54 -0.84 -11.85
CA CYS A 373 0.88 -1.69 -12.99
C CYS A 373 1.30 -3.06 -12.50
N VAL A 374 0.71 -4.11 -13.07
CA VAL A 374 0.89 -5.49 -12.60
C VAL A 374 1.41 -6.36 -13.75
N PRO A 375 2.73 -6.34 -14.03
CA PRO A 375 3.32 -7.17 -15.07
C PRO A 375 3.55 -8.61 -14.62
N GLN A 376 3.21 -9.57 -15.48
CA GLN A 376 3.88 -10.87 -15.52
C GLN A 376 5.08 -10.77 -16.45
N TRP A 377 6.20 -10.26 -15.93
CA TRP A 377 7.45 -10.14 -16.67
C TRP A 377 8.33 -11.38 -16.51
N TRP A 378 9.17 -11.67 -17.52
CA TRP A 378 9.93 -12.92 -17.53
C TRP A 378 11.35 -12.73 -16.99
N GLY A 379 12.08 -11.73 -17.51
CA GLY A 379 13.53 -11.64 -17.30
C GLY A 379 14.32 -12.76 -18.01
N GLY A 380 13.66 -13.58 -18.84
CA GLY A 380 14.26 -14.63 -19.67
C GLY A 380 14.23 -16.05 -19.07
N GLU A 381 13.96 -16.20 -17.77
CA GLU A 381 13.73 -17.50 -17.11
C GLU A 381 12.82 -17.34 -15.89
N GLU A 382 12.15 -18.41 -15.48
CA GLU A 382 11.46 -18.49 -14.19
C GLU A 382 12.47 -18.88 -13.09
N TYR A 383 12.07 -18.76 -11.82
CA TYR A 383 12.81 -19.25 -10.64
C TYR A 383 14.15 -18.53 -10.39
N HIS A 384 14.10 -17.20 -10.32
CA HIS A 384 15.24 -16.35 -9.95
C HIS A 384 14.81 -15.15 -9.10
N TYR A 385 15.76 -14.61 -8.31
CA TYR A 385 15.57 -13.42 -7.45
C TYR A 385 16.42 -12.23 -7.92
N ASP A 386 17.12 -12.33 -9.05
CA ASP A 386 17.99 -11.26 -9.51
C ASP A 386 17.28 -10.40 -10.56
N TRP A 387 17.31 -9.09 -10.36
CA TRP A 387 16.85 -8.15 -11.37
C TRP A 387 17.55 -8.39 -12.72
N ARG A 388 16.74 -8.56 -13.77
CA ARG A 388 17.23 -8.68 -15.14
C ARG A 388 17.19 -7.34 -15.85
N PRO A 389 18.11 -7.07 -16.80
CA PRO A 389 18.12 -5.81 -17.53
C PRO A 389 16.77 -5.48 -18.18
N SER A 390 16.08 -6.47 -18.76
CA SER A 390 14.75 -6.25 -19.35
C SER A 390 13.70 -5.83 -18.32
N GLN A 391 13.72 -6.40 -17.11
CA GLN A 391 12.78 -6.03 -16.05
C GLN A 391 13.03 -4.60 -15.54
N ARG A 392 14.30 -4.16 -15.52
CA ARG A 392 14.67 -2.76 -15.22
C ARG A 392 14.20 -1.79 -16.31
N GLU A 393 14.41 -2.14 -17.57
CA GLU A 393 13.88 -1.36 -18.71
C GLU A 393 12.34 -1.27 -18.69
N GLN A 394 11.66 -2.35 -18.26
CA GLN A 394 10.20 -2.37 -18.11
C GLN A 394 9.71 -1.55 -16.93
N GLN A 395 10.43 -1.60 -15.79
CA GLN A 395 10.18 -0.73 -14.63
C GLN A 395 10.24 0.74 -15.04
N ASP A 396 11.32 1.16 -15.73
CA ASP A 396 11.48 2.52 -16.23
C ASP A 396 10.33 2.91 -17.17
N LEU A 397 9.97 2.03 -18.11
CA LEU A 397 8.85 2.24 -19.02
C LEU A 397 7.52 2.48 -18.29
N TYR A 398 7.21 1.71 -17.24
CA TYR A 398 5.98 1.91 -16.46
C TYR A 398 5.95 3.27 -15.77
N PHE A 399 7.05 3.69 -15.15
CA PHE A 399 7.13 4.99 -14.50
C PHE A 399 7.11 6.15 -15.51
N GLU A 400 7.80 6.02 -16.65
CA GLU A 400 7.76 7.01 -17.73
C GLU A 400 6.35 7.15 -18.34
N ALA A 401 5.58 6.06 -18.41
CA ALA A 401 4.19 6.08 -18.84
C ALA A 401 3.24 6.75 -17.83
N GLY A 402 3.69 6.95 -16.58
CA GLY A 402 2.93 7.58 -15.50
C GLY A 402 2.26 6.59 -14.54
N CYS A 403 2.82 5.39 -14.36
CA CYS A 403 2.42 4.48 -13.30
C CYS A 403 2.93 4.98 -11.94
N ASP A 404 2.18 4.80 -10.85
CA ASP A 404 2.63 5.18 -9.51
C ASP A 404 3.49 4.07 -8.90
N HIS A 405 3.02 2.81 -9.00
CA HIS A 405 3.70 1.64 -8.46
C HIS A 405 3.60 0.43 -9.39
N VAL A 406 4.61 -0.45 -9.32
CA VAL A 406 4.70 -1.67 -10.12
C VAL A 406 4.71 -2.89 -9.21
N LEU A 407 3.76 -3.81 -9.40
CA LEU A 407 3.67 -5.06 -8.65
C LEU A 407 3.87 -6.22 -9.63
N GLY A 408 5.12 -6.62 -9.80
CA GLY A 408 5.49 -7.68 -10.72
C GLY A 408 5.22 -9.09 -10.19
N GLN A 409 5.16 -10.03 -11.13
CA GLN A 409 5.00 -11.47 -10.89
C GLN A 409 5.68 -12.27 -12.01
N GLY A 410 5.57 -13.60 -11.98
CA GLY A 410 6.02 -14.50 -13.04
C GLY A 410 7.34 -15.23 -12.79
N THR A 411 8.12 -14.86 -11.76
CA THR A 411 9.34 -15.63 -11.42
C THR A 411 9.07 -16.81 -10.50
N HIS A 412 7.86 -16.95 -9.96
CA HIS A 412 7.43 -17.92 -8.94
C HIS A 412 8.18 -17.88 -7.60
N TYR A 413 9.17 -17.00 -7.50
CA TYR A 413 9.98 -16.75 -6.32
C TYR A 413 9.66 -15.36 -5.80
N ALA A 414 9.51 -15.20 -4.48
CA ALA A 414 9.49 -13.86 -3.90
C ALA A 414 10.86 -13.20 -4.12
N GLY A 415 10.85 -12.09 -4.83
CA GLY A 415 12.03 -11.41 -5.34
C GLY A 415 12.19 -10.01 -4.78
N PRO A 416 13.28 -9.33 -5.17
CA PRO A 416 13.63 -8.02 -4.68
C PRO A 416 12.56 -6.98 -4.98
N MET A 417 12.67 -5.88 -4.26
CA MET A 417 11.88 -4.68 -4.47
C MET A 417 12.79 -3.47 -4.61
N ASP A 418 12.26 -2.39 -5.16
CA ASP A 418 12.88 -1.08 -5.11
C ASP A 418 11.87 -0.09 -4.56
N LEU A 419 12.34 0.80 -3.71
CA LEU A 419 11.60 1.97 -3.26
C LEU A 419 12.41 3.19 -3.67
N ASP A 420 11.94 3.89 -4.69
CA ASP A 420 12.53 5.13 -5.18
C ASP A 420 11.68 6.32 -4.75
N VAL A 421 12.24 7.53 -4.82
CA VAL A 421 11.52 8.79 -4.59
C VAL A 421 11.71 9.66 -5.82
N ASP A 422 10.60 10.09 -6.43
CA ASP A 422 10.68 10.91 -7.64
C ASP A 422 11.05 12.37 -7.36
N ASP A 423 11.22 13.16 -8.42
CA ASP A 423 11.58 14.58 -8.35
C ASP A 423 10.56 15.45 -7.58
N GLU A 424 9.34 14.95 -7.40
CA GLU A 424 8.26 15.61 -6.65
C GLU A 424 8.19 15.17 -5.18
N GLY A 425 9.01 14.18 -4.80
CA GLY A 425 9.06 13.63 -3.45
C GLY A 425 8.11 12.45 -3.22
N ASN A 426 7.46 11.93 -4.26
CA ASN A 426 6.53 10.81 -4.13
C ASN A 426 7.30 9.48 -4.17
N ALA A 427 6.97 8.58 -3.24
CA ALA A 427 7.51 7.23 -3.25
C ALA A 427 7.03 6.43 -4.48
N ARG A 428 7.91 5.62 -5.05
CA ARG A 428 7.65 4.69 -6.15
C ARG A 428 8.12 3.30 -5.75
N LEU A 429 7.16 2.43 -5.49
CA LEU A 429 7.44 1.03 -5.19
C LEU A 429 7.46 0.21 -6.47
N THR A 430 8.47 -0.64 -6.61
CA THR A 430 8.46 -1.77 -7.52
C THR A 430 8.69 -3.06 -6.76
N VAL A 431 7.81 -4.04 -6.93
CA VAL A 431 8.03 -5.42 -6.47
C VAL A 431 8.38 -6.27 -7.68
N MET A 432 9.49 -7.01 -7.65
CA MET A 432 9.85 -7.90 -8.77
C MET A 432 8.88 -9.07 -8.88
N SER A 433 8.58 -9.73 -7.76
CA SER A 433 7.68 -10.86 -7.68
C SER A 433 7.31 -11.15 -6.23
N SER A 434 6.03 -11.39 -5.95
CA SER A 434 5.53 -11.79 -4.63
C SER A 434 5.67 -13.29 -4.33
N GLY A 435 6.02 -14.09 -5.34
CA GLY A 435 6.08 -15.55 -5.23
C GLY A 435 4.73 -16.23 -5.42
N ASN A 436 4.71 -17.54 -5.10
CA ASN A 436 3.54 -18.40 -5.29
C ASN A 436 2.59 -18.35 -4.10
N PHE A 437 1.44 -17.70 -4.25
CA PHE A 437 0.46 -17.63 -3.19
C PHE A 437 -0.37 -18.91 -3.10
N LEU A 438 -1.24 -19.18 -4.06
CA LEU A 438 -1.99 -20.44 -4.17
C LEU A 438 -1.55 -21.20 -5.43
N PHE A 439 -0.37 -21.80 -5.37
CA PHE A 439 0.23 -22.53 -6.49
C PHE A 439 0.78 -23.88 -6.02
N GLY A 440 0.42 -24.96 -6.72
CA GLY A 440 0.86 -26.33 -6.41
C GLY A 440 2.32 -26.66 -6.77
N GLN A 441 3.28 -25.87 -6.32
CA GLN A 441 4.72 -26.06 -6.56
C GLN A 441 5.49 -26.22 -5.24
N GLY A 442 5.62 -27.46 -4.76
CA GLY A 442 6.33 -27.78 -3.51
C GLY A 442 7.71 -28.40 -3.66
N TRP A 443 8.43 -28.11 -4.75
CA TRP A 443 9.71 -28.78 -5.06
C TRP A 443 10.94 -28.01 -4.58
N SER A 444 10.81 -26.74 -4.17
CA SER A 444 11.83 -26.00 -3.42
C SER A 444 11.19 -25.18 -2.30
N GLN A 445 11.97 -24.83 -1.30
CA GLN A 445 11.62 -23.83 -0.29
C GLN A 445 11.14 -22.53 -0.96
N ASP A 446 11.83 -22.13 -2.02
CA ASP A 446 11.61 -20.83 -2.66
C ASP A 446 10.31 -20.75 -3.45
N THR A 447 9.81 -21.87 -4.00
CA THR A 447 8.45 -21.95 -4.56
C THR A 447 7.37 -22.14 -3.50
N GLN A 448 7.75 -22.55 -2.28
CA GLN A 448 6.82 -22.68 -1.16
C GLN A 448 6.65 -21.37 -0.39
N GLU A 449 7.67 -20.52 -0.37
CA GLU A 449 7.65 -19.23 0.31
C GLU A 449 7.18 -18.10 -0.61
N GLY A 450 6.60 -17.08 0.00
CA GLY A 450 6.33 -15.82 -0.68
C GLY A 450 6.02 -14.71 0.30
N VAL A 451 5.59 -13.57 -0.24
CA VAL A 451 5.31 -12.36 0.53
C VAL A 451 3.98 -11.76 0.07
N VAL A 452 3.04 -11.57 1.00
CA VAL A 452 1.90 -10.69 0.79
C VAL A 452 2.37 -9.25 1.02
N PHE A 453 2.13 -8.37 0.05
CA PHE A 453 2.42 -6.94 0.18
C PHE A 453 1.16 -6.21 0.63
N GLU A 454 1.26 -5.47 1.73
CA GLU A 454 0.26 -4.51 2.20
C GLU A 454 0.82 -3.10 2.01
N LEU A 455 0.21 -2.34 1.13
CA LEU A 455 0.58 -0.96 0.83
C LEU A 455 -0.38 -0.02 1.54
N THR A 456 0.12 1.00 2.22
CA THR A 456 -0.72 2.03 2.85
C THR A 456 -0.49 3.37 2.19
N PHE A 457 -1.60 4.01 1.82
CA PHE A 457 -1.64 5.32 1.20
C PHE A 457 -2.19 6.36 2.18
N LEU A 458 -1.53 7.51 2.27
CA LEU A 458 -2.06 8.74 2.83
C LEU A 458 -2.54 9.60 1.67
N ASP A 459 -3.85 9.75 1.56
CA ASP A 459 -4.46 10.23 0.32
C ASP A 459 -4.01 9.36 -0.87
N ALA A 460 -3.33 9.93 -1.87
CA ALA A 460 -2.80 9.18 -3.02
C ALA A 460 -1.32 8.78 -2.85
N GLU A 461 -0.65 9.22 -1.78
CA GLU A 461 0.78 9.00 -1.59
C GLU A 461 1.05 7.72 -0.81
N LEU A 462 1.94 6.87 -1.33
CA LEU A 462 2.39 5.67 -0.61
C LEU A 462 3.26 6.08 0.59
N VAL A 463 2.80 5.72 1.78
CA VAL A 463 3.50 6.01 3.03
C VAL A 463 3.98 4.76 3.76
N GLN A 464 3.50 3.56 3.43
CA GLN A 464 4.02 2.30 3.98
C GLN A 464 3.95 1.17 2.95
N ALA A 465 4.95 0.29 2.97
CA ALA A 465 4.92 -1.00 2.28
C ALA A 465 5.32 -2.11 3.27
N ARG A 466 4.35 -2.91 3.72
CA ARG A 466 4.56 -4.01 4.66
C ARG A 466 4.58 -5.34 3.93
N MET A 467 5.49 -6.18 4.39
CA MET A 467 5.69 -7.52 3.86
C MET A 467 5.28 -8.54 4.89
N HIS A 468 4.28 -9.36 4.56
CA HIS A 468 3.82 -10.47 5.38
C HIS A 468 4.30 -11.78 4.76
N PRO A 469 5.40 -12.36 5.25
CA PRO A 469 5.96 -13.56 4.67
C PRO A 469 5.07 -14.77 4.96
N TYR A 470 4.99 -15.68 4.01
CA TYR A 470 4.21 -16.90 4.15
C TYR A 470 4.93 -18.12 3.60
N VAL A 471 4.38 -19.28 3.95
CA VAL A 471 4.79 -20.57 3.41
C VAL A 471 3.58 -21.42 3.02
N THR A 472 3.70 -22.13 1.91
CA THR A 472 2.69 -23.05 1.40
C THR A 472 2.87 -24.44 1.99
N ARG A 473 1.87 -24.87 2.74
CA ARG A 473 1.75 -26.20 3.33
C ARG A 473 1.07 -27.16 2.37
N ASP A 474 1.57 -28.39 2.31
CA ASP A 474 0.97 -29.51 1.55
C ASP A 474 0.70 -29.18 0.07
N GLN A 475 1.49 -28.25 -0.51
CA GLN A 475 1.30 -27.70 -1.87
C GLN A 475 -0.08 -27.06 -2.09
N ALA A 476 -0.80 -26.72 -1.04
CA ALA A 476 -2.23 -26.50 -1.11
C ALA A 476 -2.75 -25.33 -0.29
N GLN A 477 -2.08 -24.95 0.80
CA GLN A 477 -2.61 -23.96 1.73
C GLN A 477 -1.50 -23.01 2.19
N THR A 478 -1.70 -21.72 1.95
CA THR A 478 -0.77 -20.64 2.30
C THR A 478 -0.94 -20.23 3.75
N ASN A 479 0.15 -20.13 4.50
CA ASN A 479 0.15 -19.81 5.92
C ASN A 479 1.19 -18.73 6.23
N LEU A 480 0.80 -17.70 6.98
CA LEU A 480 1.68 -16.63 7.44
C LEU A 480 2.80 -17.18 8.33
N THR A 481 3.98 -16.59 8.22
CA THR A 481 5.14 -16.90 9.04
C THR A 481 5.56 -15.63 9.80
N GLU A 482 6.10 -15.79 10.99
CA GLU A 482 6.56 -14.64 11.78
C GLU A 482 7.81 -14.01 11.12
N PRO A 483 7.83 -12.70 10.83
CA PRO A 483 8.98 -12.03 10.20
C PRO A 483 10.32 -12.20 10.92
N GLU A 484 10.33 -12.14 12.26
CA GLU A 484 11.54 -12.38 13.08
C GLU A 484 11.86 -13.88 13.27
N GLY A 485 10.94 -14.76 12.86
CA GLY A 485 11.10 -16.21 12.93
C GLY A 485 11.42 -16.78 11.56
N ASP A 486 10.64 -17.76 11.13
CA ASP A 486 10.83 -18.45 9.85
C ASP A 486 10.55 -17.55 8.62
N GLY A 487 9.77 -16.48 8.78
CA GLY A 487 9.57 -15.49 7.72
C GLY A 487 10.84 -14.73 7.35
N SER A 488 11.84 -14.71 8.23
CA SER A 488 13.12 -14.04 7.99
C SER A 488 13.87 -14.61 6.78
N TYR A 489 13.67 -15.88 6.42
CA TYR A 489 14.34 -16.49 5.27
C TYR A 489 13.97 -15.80 3.96
N VAL A 490 12.67 -15.65 3.69
CA VAL A 490 12.20 -15.01 2.47
C VAL A 490 12.40 -13.49 2.53
N LEU A 491 12.19 -12.85 3.68
CA LEU A 491 12.39 -11.41 3.81
C LEU A 491 13.86 -11.00 3.62
N ASN A 492 14.81 -11.70 4.25
CA ASN A 492 16.22 -11.42 4.06
C ASN A 492 16.65 -11.65 2.61
N ARG A 493 16.12 -12.68 1.94
CA ARG A 493 16.38 -12.89 0.51
C ARG A 493 15.87 -11.71 -0.34
N VAL A 494 14.65 -11.23 -0.07
CA VAL A 494 14.11 -10.03 -0.75
C VAL A 494 15.03 -8.84 -0.52
N PHE A 495 15.42 -8.56 0.74
CA PHE A 495 16.29 -7.43 1.08
C PHE A 495 17.70 -7.53 0.49
N GLU A 496 18.34 -8.70 0.56
CA GLU A 496 19.69 -8.93 0.05
C GLU A 496 19.82 -8.70 -1.46
N HIS A 497 18.72 -8.91 -2.21
CA HIS A 497 18.68 -8.72 -3.67
C HIS A 497 18.04 -7.38 -4.08
N SER A 498 17.47 -6.64 -3.14
CA SER A 498 16.91 -5.30 -3.37
C SER A 498 18.03 -4.29 -3.60
N ALA A 499 17.73 -3.14 -4.22
CA ALA A 499 18.75 -2.10 -4.45
C ALA A 499 19.45 -1.67 -3.14
N ALA A 500 20.69 -1.19 -3.25
CA ALA A 500 21.53 -0.81 -2.10
C ALA A 500 20.85 0.18 -1.15
N ASP A 501 19.98 1.05 -1.66
CA ASP A 501 19.26 2.06 -0.87
C ASP A 501 18.19 1.44 0.08
N LEU A 502 17.81 0.18 -0.14
CA LEU A 502 17.02 -0.60 0.81
C LEU A 502 17.89 -1.45 1.73
N ALA A 503 19.12 -1.81 1.35
CA ALA A 503 19.91 -2.84 2.03
C ALA A 503 20.99 -2.33 3.01
N ASP A 504 21.28 -1.01 3.02
CA ASP A 504 22.33 -0.39 3.87
C ASP A 504 21.79 0.46 5.03
#